data_AF-A0A7J6X7M5-F1
#
_entry.id   AF-A0A7J6X7M5-F1
#
_cell.length_a   1.000
_cell.length_b   1.000
_cell.length_c   1.000
_cell.angle_alpha   90.00
_cell.angle_beta   90.00
_cell.angle_gamma   90.00
#
_symmetry.space_group_name_H-M   'P 1'
#
loop_
_entity.id
_entity.type
_entity.pdbx_description
1 polymer ?
#
loop_
_entity_poly.entity_id
_entity_poly.type
_entity_poly.pdbx_seq_one_letter_code
_entity_poly.pdbx_strand_id
1 'polypeptide(L)'
;MSSDGSNTTASPIKTIVVLVQENRSFDHMLGWMKSLNPEINGVTGNEFNSISTTDPNSDKVYFRNRSEYVDPDPGHTFEAIYEQVYGVPWQETTTIASSADNKVATMNGFAQQAENIEKGMSETVMNGFRPESIPVYKELVSEFAVCDRWFSSIPSLTQPNRLFIHSATSTGEIINDTKKLIEGYPQKTIFESLDEAGFSFGIYYQYPPSTLFYRNLRRLKYIGNFHQFDLNFERHCKQGKLPNYVVIEQRYFDTKLLPGNDDHPSHDVSEGQSFVKKVYEALRASPQWNETLLIIIYDEHGGFYDHVPTPTSGVPSPDDIVAPAPYNFQFDRLGVRVPCLMISPWIERGT
;
A
#
# COMPACT_ATOMS: atom_id res chain seq x y z
N MET A 1 20.02 -42.75 13.94
CA MET A 1 20.19 -42.21 12.57
C MET A 1 18.81 -41.80 12.12
N SER A 2 18.45 -40.56 11.84
CA SER A 2 19.21 -39.36 11.48
C SER A 2 18.56 -38.14 12.16
N SER A 3 19.41 -37.27 12.72
CA SER A 3 19.05 -35.92 13.12
C SER A 3 19.13 -35.02 11.88
N ASP A 4 17.99 -34.64 11.30
CA ASP A 4 17.95 -33.52 10.36
C ASP A 4 18.02 -32.21 11.15
N GLY A 5 19.25 -31.83 11.49
CA GLY A 5 19.55 -30.46 11.87
C GLY A 5 19.44 -29.58 10.64
N SER A 6 18.28 -28.94 10.45
CA SER A 6 18.19 -27.82 9.52
C SER A 6 19.14 -26.72 10.02
N ASN A 7 20.27 -26.55 9.33
CA ASN A 7 21.12 -25.39 9.49
C ASN A 7 20.34 -24.19 8.91
N THR A 8 19.43 -23.64 9.70
CA THR A 8 18.88 -22.31 9.42
C THR A 8 20.01 -21.32 9.67
N THR A 9 20.70 -20.91 8.60
CA THR A 9 21.59 -19.75 8.66
C THR A 9 20.74 -18.57 9.11
N ALA A 10 21.01 -18.06 10.32
CA ALA A 10 20.29 -16.92 10.86
C ALA A 10 20.36 -15.75 9.85
N SER A 11 19.20 -15.14 9.54
CA SER A 11 19.14 -14.02 8.61
C SER A 11 20.09 -12.88 9.04
N PRO A 12 20.84 -12.26 8.09
CA PRO A 12 21.69 -11.12 8.39
C PRO A 12 20.88 -9.87 8.77
N ILE A 13 19.59 -9.83 8.42
CA ILE A 13 18.71 -8.68 8.70
C ILE A 13 18.43 -8.57 10.20
N LYS A 14 18.69 -7.40 10.76
CA LYS A 14 18.42 -7.03 12.17
C LYS A 14 17.46 -5.85 12.30
N THR A 15 17.33 -5.04 11.25
CA THR A 15 16.45 -3.87 11.18
C THR A 15 15.56 -3.95 9.95
N ILE A 16 14.24 -3.94 10.17
CA ILE A 16 13.24 -3.81 9.11
C ILE A 16 12.68 -2.39 9.17
N VAL A 17 12.72 -1.68 8.05
CA VAL A 17 12.16 -0.34 7.89
C VAL A 17 10.95 -0.44 6.98
N VAL A 18 9.80 0.04 7.43
CA VAL A 18 8.55 0.04 6.67
C VAL A 18 8.16 1.47 6.36
N LEU A 19 7.94 1.73 5.07
CA LEU A 19 7.38 2.96 4.54
C LEU A 19 6.10 2.63 3.76
N VAL A 20 4.99 3.26 4.13
CA VAL A 20 3.67 2.99 3.55
C VAL A 20 3.17 4.26 2.85
N GLN A 21 3.31 4.30 1.54
CA GLN A 21 2.74 5.35 0.67
C GLN A 21 1.23 5.15 0.50
N GLU A 22 0.58 6.09 -0.18
CA GLU A 22 -0.87 6.19 -0.26
C GLU A 22 -1.42 6.08 -1.69
N ASN A 23 -2.55 5.37 -1.81
CA ASN A 23 -3.53 5.52 -2.88
C ASN A 23 -2.98 5.40 -4.31
N ARG A 24 -2.20 4.35 -4.59
CA ARG A 24 -1.71 4.04 -5.94
C ARG A 24 -1.70 2.55 -6.24
N SER A 25 -2.29 2.17 -7.36
CA SER A 25 -2.24 0.79 -7.86
C SER A 25 -0.85 0.39 -8.33
N PHE A 26 -0.60 -0.92 -8.43
CA PHE A 26 0.66 -1.42 -8.98
C PHE A 26 0.87 -0.95 -10.42
N ASP A 27 -0.11 -1.11 -11.31
CA ASP A 27 0.06 -0.69 -12.71
C ASP A 27 0.23 0.81 -12.88
N HIS A 28 -0.35 1.61 -11.98
CA HIS A 28 -0.21 3.05 -12.00
C HIS A 28 1.22 3.51 -11.72
N MET A 29 1.91 2.89 -10.75
CA MET A 29 3.29 3.26 -10.39
C MET A 29 4.35 2.42 -11.10
N LEU A 30 4.16 1.10 -11.16
CA LEU A 30 5.18 0.14 -11.57
C LEU A 30 4.82 -0.63 -12.83
N GLY A 31 3.59 -0.53 -13.36
CA GLY A 31 3.14 -1.30 -14.51
C GLY A 31 4.04 -1.15 -15.75
N TRP A 32 4.46 0.07 -16.05
CA TRP A 32 5.33 0.36 -17.18
C TRP A 32 6.81 0.01 -16.95
N MET A 33 7.20 -0.37 -15.72
CA MET A 33 8.55 -0.87 -15.43
C MET A 33 8.81 -2.24 -16.06
N LYS A 34 7.77 -2.92 -16.58
CA LYS A 34 7.92 -4.09 -17.46
C LYS A 34 8.84 -3.83 -18.66
N SER A 35 8.93 -2.59 -19.12
CA SER A 35 9.88 -2.19 -20.17
C SER A 35 11.35 -2.27 -19.74
N LEU A 36 11.64 -2.21 -18.43
CA LEU A 36 12.97 -2.35 -17.83
C LEU A 36 13.26 -3.79 -17.46
N ASN A 37 12.30 -4.47 -16.82
CA ASN A 37 12.37 -5.88 -16.46
C ASN A 37 11.13 -6.61 -17.00
N PRO A 38 11.26 -7.38 -18.10
CA PRO A 38 10.14 -8.12 -18.70
C PRO A 38 9.49 -9.16 -17.80
N GLU A 39 10.17 -9.63 -16.74
CA GLU A 39 9.64 -10.61 -15.78
C GLU A 39 8.54 -10.01 -14.89
N ILE A 40 8.55 -8.69 -14.69
CA ILE A 40 7.50 -7.99 -13.96
C ILE A 40 6.15 -8.22 -14.67
N ASN A 41 5.16 -8.67 -13.92
CA ASN A 41 3.76 -8.74 -14.34
C ASN A 41 3.12 -7.33 -14.43
N GLY A 42 3.66 -6.48 -15.30
CA GLY A 42 3.14 -5.15 -15.61
C GLY A 42 2.36 -5.11 -16.93
N VAL A 43 2.12 -3.90 -17.43
CA VAL A 43 1.23 -3.65 -18.58
C VAL A 43 1.96 -3.68 -19.92
N THR A 44 1.18 -3.86 -20.98
CA THR A 44 1.65 -3.91 -22.38
C THR A 44 1.13 -2.75 -23.23
N GLY A 45 0.12 -2.01 -22.75
CA GLY A 45 -0.61 -0.98 -23.50
C GLY A 45 -1.81 -1.51 -24.29
N ASN A 46 -2.09 -2.81 -24.20
CA ASN A 46 -3.27 -3.45 -24.78
C ASN A 46 -4.45 -3.49 -23.80
N GLU A 47 -4.19 -3.23 -22.52
CA GLU A 47 -5.18 -3.20 -21.45
C GLU A 47 -6.15 -2.03 -21.70
N PHE A 48 -7.44 -2.25 -21.47
CA PHE A 48 -8.47 -1.22 -21.62
C PHE A 48 -9.66 -1.50 -20.71
N ASN A 49 -10.42 -0.46 -20.41
CA ASN A 49 -11.77 -0.55 -19.84
C ASN A 49 -12.72 0.22 -20.78
N SER A 50 -13.99 -0.19 -20.82
CA SER A 50 -15.02 0.58 -21.52
C SER A 50 -15.58 1.65 -20.59
N ILE A 51 -16.01 2.79 -21.14
CA ILE A 51 -16.70 3.85 -20.37
C ILE A 51 -18.01 3.30 -19.77
N SER A 52 -18.66 2.36 -20.44
CA SER A 52 -19.80 1.59 -19.92
C SER A 52 -19.56 0.11 -20.11
N THR A 53 -19.68 -0.65 -19.03
CA THR A 53 -19.52 -2.12 -19.01
C THR A 53 -20.75 -2.86 -19.55
N THR A 54 -21.89 -2.16 -19.67
CA THR A 54 -23.16 -2.73 -20.12
C THR A 54 -23.49 -2.41 -21.58
N ASP A 55 -22.83 -1.40 -22.18
CA ASP A 55 -22.95 -1.07 -23.59
C ASP A 55 -21.81 -1.70 -24.42
N PRO A 56 -22.09 -2.69 -25.29
CA PRO A 56 -21.06 -3.33 -26.12
C PRO A 56 -20.41 -2.40 -27.15
N ASN A 57 -21.02 -1.25 -27.45
CA ASN A 57 -20.49 -0.24 -28.37
C ASN A 57 -19.81 0.93 -27.64
N SER A 58 -19.67 0.84 -26.32
CA SER A 58 -19.06 1.90 -25.52
C SER A 58 -17.61 2.16 -25.94
N ASP A 59 -17.22 3.43 -25.87
CA ASP A 59 -15.84 3.85 -26.11
C ASP A 59 -14.88 3.14 -25.15
N LYS A 60 -13.72 2.76 -25.68
CA LYS A 60 -12.66 2.10 -24.93
C LYS A 60 -11.62 3.12 -24.50
N VAL A 61 -11.31 3.13 -23.21
CA VAL A 61 -10.17 3.85 -22.64
C VAL A 61 -9.06 2.84 -22.44
N TYR A 62 -8.00 2.98 -23.24
CA TYR A 62 -6.83 2.12 -23.13
C TYR A 62 -5.89 2.63 -22.05
N PHE A 63 -5.20 1.71 -21.38
CA PHE A 63 -4.18 2.06 -20.43
C PHE A 63 -2.96 2.68 -21.13
N ARG A 64 -2.51 3.84 -20.63
CA ARG A 64 -1.42 4.62 -21.22
C ARG A 64 -0.39 5.03 -20.14
N ASN A 65 0.73 5.58 -20.57
CA ASN A 65 1.86 5.97 -19.71
C ASN A 65 1.97 7.50 -19.52
N ARG A 66 0.80 8.17 -19.48
CA ARG A 66 0.68 9.64 -19.45
C ARG A 66 0.19 10.14 -18.09
N SER A 67 0.40 9.38 -17.01
CA SER A 67 0.05 9.85 -15.66
C SER A 67 0.86 11.09 -15.30
N GLU A 68 0.19 12.04 -14.66
CA GLU A 68 0.72 13.32 -14.18
C GLU A 68 0.11 13.62 -12.81
N TYR A 69 0.12 14.88 -12.39
CA TYR A 69 -0.59 15.33 -11.19
C TYR A 69 -2.11 15.05 -11.31
N VAL A 70 -2.70 14.50 -10.26
CA VAL A 70 -4.11 14.07 -10.25
C VAL A 70 -4.89 14.88 -9.22
N ASP A 71 -5.91 15.59 -9.69
CA ASP A 71 -6.91 16.32 -8.91
C ASP A 71 -8.19 16.38 -9.75
N PRO A 72 -9.36 15.93 -9.26
CA PRO A 72 -9.62 15.42 -7.91
C PRO A 72 -9.19 13.96 -7.70
N ASP A 73 -9.18 13.56 -6.43
CA ASP A 73 -8.91 12.20 -5.97
C ASP A 73 -9.95 11.20 -6.51
N PRO A 74 -9.54 10.10 -7.19
CA PRO A 74 -10.49 9.12 -7.72
C PRO A 74 -11.23 8.34 -6.64
N GLY A 75 -12.34 7.70 -7.03
CA GLY A 75 -13.13 6.89 -6.11
C GLY A 75 -12.39 5.66 -5.60
N HIS A 76 -12.31 5.49 -4.29
CA HIS A 76 -11.64 4.34 -3.67
C HIS A 76 -12.40 3.83 -2.42
N THR A 77 -13.69 4.13 -2.30
CA THR A 77 -14.57 3.52 -1.27
C THR A 77 -14.84 2.05 -1.58
N PHE A 78 -15.31 1.28 -0.59
CA PHE A 78 -15.66 -0.13 -0.78
C PHE A 78 -16.60 -0.36 -1.99
N GLU A 79 -17.58 0.52 -2.19
CA GLU A 79 -18.53 0.48 -3.30
C GLU A 79 -17.89 0.81 -4.64
N ALA A 80 -17.05 1.86 -4.66
CA ALA A 80 -16.27 2.23 -5.84
C ALA A 80 -15.38 1.07 -6.28
N ILE A 81 -14.65 0.46 -5.33
CA ILE A 81 -13.75 -0.65 -5.59
C ILE A 81 -14.55 -1.89 -6.07
N TYR A 82 -15.73 -2.14 -5.52
CA TYR A 82 -16.60 -3.20 -6.02
C TYR A 82 -16.97 -2.99 -7.49
N GLU A 83 -17.38 -1.77 -7.87
CA GLU A 83 -17.68 -1.46 -9.27
C GLU A 83 -16.46 -1.58 -10.18
N GLN A 84 -15.30 -1.10 -9.73
CA GLN A 84 -14.03 -1.19 -10.46
C GLN A 84 -13.65 -2.65 -10.76
N VAL A 85 -13.73 -3.52 -9.74
CA VAL A 85 -13.32 -4.92 -9.82
C VAL A 85 -14.31 -5.78 -10.62
N TYR A 86 -15.62 -5.54 -10.49
CA TYR A 86 -16.66 -6.40 -11.07
C TYR A 86 -17.42 -5.79 -12.26
N GLY A 87 -17.17 -4.52 -12.57
CA GLY A 87 -17.84 -3.80 -13.65
C GLY A 87 -19.31 -3.49 -13.39
N VAL A 88 -19.81 -3.70 -12.18
CA VAL A 88 -21.22 -3.46 -11.81
C VAL A 88 -21.31 -2.70 -10.49
N PRO A 89 -22.20 -1.69 -10.35
CA PRO A 89 -22.34 -0.95 -9.12
C PRO A 89 -22.68 -1.85 -7.93
N TRP A 90 -22.14 -1.51 -6.76
CA TRP A 90 -22.54 -2.15 -5.51
C TRP A 90 -23.99 -1.77 -5.13
N GLN A 91 -24.72 -2.71 -4.54
CA GLN A 91 -26.08 -2.50 -4.00
C GLN A 91 -26.19 -3.12 -2.61
N GLU A 92 -26.99 -2.56 -1.70
CA GLU A 92 -27.19 -3.14 -0.35
C GLU A 92 -27.78 -4.56 -0.37
N THR A 93 -28.59 -4.88 -1.39
CA THR A 93 -29.13 -6.21 -1.64
C THR A 93 -28.15 -7.14 -2.33
N THR A 94 -26.98 -6.63 -2.76
CA THR A 94 -25.87 -7.47 -3.20
C THR A 94 -25.50 -8.27 -1.97
N THR A 95 -25.86 -9.56 -1.95
CA THR A 95 -25.13 -10.52 -1.13
C THR A 95 -23.69 -10.30 -1.52
N ILE A 96 -22.92 -9.64 -0.64
CA ILE A 96 -21.50 -9.44 -0.89
C ILE A 96 -21.02 -10.82 -1.25
N ALA A 97 -20.52 -10.94 -2.48
CA ALA A 97 -20.05 -12.17 -3.03
C ALA A 97 -19.09 -12.74 -2.00
N SER A 98 -19.60 -13.63 -1.16
CA SER A 98 -18.78 -14.54 -0.42
C SER A 98 -17.97 -15.26 -1.50
N SER A 99 -16.80 -15.72 -1.16
CA SER A 99 -16.04 -16.67 -1.98
C SER A 99 -16.90 -17.79 -2.62
N ALA A 100 -18.14 -18.04 -2.16
CA ALA A 100 -19.13 -18.93 -2.76
C ALA A 100 -19.85 -18.43 -4.05
N ASP A 101 -19.83 -17.15 -4.39
CA ASP A 101 -20.60 -16.61 -5.53
C ASP A 101 -19.87 -16.72 -6.89
N ASN A 102 -18.62 -17.21 -6.93
CA ASN A 102 -17.84 -17.41 -8.16
C ASN A 102 -17.81 -16.21 -9.13
N LYS A 103 -18.07 -14.98 -8.64
CA LYS A 103 -17.95 -13.78 -9.46
C LYS A 103 -16.48 -13.56 -9.80
N VAL A 104 -16.17 -13.62 -11.09
CA VAL A 104 -14.82 -13.36 -11.61
C VAL A 104 -14.53 -11.86 -11.42
N ALA A 105 -13.42 -11.54 -10.77
CA ALA A 105 -12.88 -10.18 -10.71
C ALA A 105 -12.36 -9.79 -12.10
N THR A 106 -13.20 -9.12 -12.88
CA THR A 106 -12.93 -8.79 -14.30
C THR A 106 -12.03 -7.58 -14.48
N MET A 107 -11.89 -6.74 -13.45
CA MET A 107 -11.08 -5.51 -13.46
C MET A 107 -11.47 -4.56 -14.61
N ASN A 108 -12.76 -4.50 -14.96
CA ASN A 108 -13.23 -3.80 -16.16
C ASN A 108 -14.11 -2.57 -15.88
N GLY A 109 -14.31 -2.21 -14.61
CA GLY A 109 -15.19 -1.10 -14.21
C GLY A 109 -14.47 0.19 -13.85
N PHE A 110 -13.14 0.27 -13.94
CA PHE A 110 -12.38 1.45 -13.50
C PHE A 110 -12.73 2.70 -14.30
N ALA A 111 -12.74 2.60 -15.63
CA ALA A 111 -13.11 3.72 -16.49
C ALA A 111 -14.57 4.16 -16.25
N GLN A 112 -15.51 3.22 -16.14
CA GLN A 112 -16.92 3.54 -15.86
C GLN A 112 -17.10 4.25 -14.52
N GLN A 113 -16.52 3.69 -13.46
CA GLN A 113 -16.68 4.22 -12.10
C GLN A 113 -16.09 5.63 -12.00
N ALA A 114 -14.93 5.86 -12.60
CA ALA A 114 -14.29 7.18 -12.66
C ALA A 114 -15.10 8.19 -13.49
N GLU A 115 -15.58 7.82 -14.69
CA GLU A 115 -16.38 8.70 -15.54
C GLU A 115 -17.70 9.14 -14.86
N ASN A 116 -18.26 8.29 -14.00
CA ASN A 116 -19.45 8.60 -13.20
C ASN A 116 -19.19 9.61 -12.07
N ILE A 117 -17.94 9.74 -11.60
CA ILE A 117 -17.55 10.77 -10.62
C ILE A 117 -17.40 12.11 -11.34
N GLU A 118 -16.55 12.14 -12.37
CA GLU A 118 -16.28 13.32 -13.16
C GLU A 118 -15.99 12.95 -14.61
N LYS A 119 -16.63 13.65 -15.55
CA LYS A 119 -16.45 13.43 -16.98
C LYS A 119 -14.98 13.61 -17.38
N GLY A 120 -14.38 12.60 -17.98
CA GLY A 120 -12.97 12.57 -18.37
C GLY A 120 -12.02 11.98 -17.32
N MET A 121 -12.48 11.71 -16.09
CA MET A 121 -11.65 11.06 -15.07
C MET A 121 -11.27 9.62 -15.44
N SER A 122 -12.03 8.98 -16.34
CA SER A 122 -11.67 7.69 -16.92
C SER A 122 -10.28 7.69 -17.57
N GLU A 123 -9.89 8.75 -18.26
CA GLU A 123 -8.54 8.91 -18.80
C GLU A 123 -7.53 9.02 -17.66
N THR A 124 -7.83 9.73 -16.58
CA THR A 124 -6.93 9.87 -15.41
C THR A 124 -6.62 8.52 -14.75
N VAL A 125 -7.65 7.71 -14.44
CA VAL A 125 -7.46 6.43 -13.74
C VAL A 125 -6.87 5.33 -14.63
N MET A 126 -7.04 5.44 -15.95
CA MET A 126 -6.48 4.53 -16.96
C MET A 126 -5.10 5.00 -17.47
N ASN A 127 -4.33 5.69 -16.63
CA ASN A 127 -2.95 6.02 -16.92
C ASN A 127 -2.03 5.58 -15.79
N GLY A 128 -0.81 5.15 -16.14
CA GLY A 128 0.29 4.95 -15.21
C GLY A 128 1.47 5.86 -15.55
N PHE A 129 2.46 5.91 -14.66
CA PHE A 129 3.69 6.65 -14.89
C PHE A 129 4.63 5.87 -15.81
N ARG A 130 5.21 6.56 -16.80
CA ARG A 130 6.39 6.03 -17.50
C ARG A 130 7.60 6.01 -16.55
N PRO A 131 8.55 5.08 -16.69
CA PRO A 131 9.70 4.98 -15.79
C PRO A 131 10.48 6.29 -15.61
N GLU A 132 10.62 7.08 -16.67
CA GLU A 132 11.36 8.35 -16.66
C GLU A 132 10.70 9.44 -15.82
N SER A 133 9.39 9.34 -15.54
CA SER A 133 8.65 10.33 -14.74
C SER A 133 8.85 10.10 -13.23
N ILE A 134 9.22 8.89 -12.82
CA ILE A 134 9.41 8.48 -11.41
C ILE A 134 10.79 7.82 -11.25
N PRO A 135 11.87 8.62 -11.42
CA PRO A 135 13.22 8.09 -11.55
C PRO A 135 13.70 7.33 -10.31
N VAL A 136 13.21 7.66 -9.11
CA VAL A 136 13.62 6.95 -7.89
C VAL A 136 13.11 5.52 -7.93
N TYR A 137 11.84 5.31 -8.30
CA TYR A 137 11.30 3.96 -8.46
C TYR A 137 11.90 3.22 -9.65
N LYS A 138 12.20 3.90 -10.76
CA LYS A 138 12.95 3.30 -11.88
C LYS A 138 14.28 2.70 -11.41
N GLU A 139 15.06 3.43 -10.63
CA GLU A 139 16.34 2.96 -10.10
C GLU A 139 16.14 1.82 -9.08
N LEU A 140 15.20 1.96 -8.13
CA LEU A 140 14.94 0.94 -7.12
C LEU A 140 14.47 -0.39 -7.74
N VAL A 141 13.60 -0.34 -8.73
CA VAL A 141 13.13 -1.54 -9.48
C VAL A 141 14.27 -2.20 -10.24
N SER A 142 15.19 -1.41 -10.80
CA SER A 142 16.33 -1.96 -11.55
C SER A 142 17.38 -2.60 -10.65
N GLU A 143 17.43 -2.22 -9.36
CA GLU A 143 18.48 -2.61 -8.41
C GLU A 143 18.02 -3.61 -7.34
N PHE A 144 16.72 -3.74 -7.08
CA PHE A 144 16.20 -4.53 -5.98
C PHE A 144 14.96 -5.36 -6.39
N ALA A 145 14.24 -5.90 -5.41
CA ALA A 145 13.12 -6.80 -5.66
C ALA A 145 11.78 -6.07 -5.78
N VAL A 146 10.98 -6.48 -6.76
CA VAL A 146 9.58 -6.06 -6.93
C VAL A 146 8.65 -7.22 -6.60
N CYS A 147 7.69 -7.02 -5.70
CA CYS A 147 6.62 -7.98 -5.48
C CYS A 147 5.42 -7.64 -6.38
N ASP A 148 5.33 -8.27 -7.55
CA ASP A 148 4.30 -8.02 -8.56
C ASP A 148 2.96 -8.75 -8.32
N ARG A 149 2.79 -9.34 -7.12
CA ARG A 149 1.57 -9.95 -6.61
C ARG A 149 1.28 -9.56 -5.16
N TRP A 150 1.57 -8.30 -4.80
CA TRP A 150 1.23 -7.72 -3.50
C TRP A 150 -0.10 -6.97 -3.57
N PHE A 151 -1.07 -7.34 -2.73
CA PHE A 151 -2.43 -6.79 -2.77
C PHE A 151 -2.74 -6.03 -1.48
N SER A 152 -3.57 -4.99 -1.55
CA SER A 152 -4.14 -4.40 -0.35
C SER A 152 -4.93 -5.47 0.41
N SER A 153 -4.91 -5.40 1.75
CA SER A 153 -5.44 -6.48 2.59
C SER A 153 -6.95 -6.63 2.43
N ILE A 154 -7.65 -5.53 2.16
CA ILE A 154 -9.08 -5.52 1.86
C ILE A 154 -9.41 -4.52 0.74
N PRO A 155 -10.50 -4.73 -0.02
CA PRO A 155 -10.96 -3.78 -1.05
C PRO A 155 -11.64 -2.57 -0.41
N SER A 156 -10.89 -1.76 0.33
CA SER A 156 -11.42 -0.58 1.01
C SER A 156 -10.37 0.50 1.29
N LEU A 157 -10.79 1.53 2.03
CA LEU A 157 -10.05 2.75 2.33
C LEU A 157 -8.72 2.53 3.09
N THR A 158 -7.92 3.60 3.10
CA THR A 158 -6.62 3.77 3.76
C THR A 158 -6.54 3.21 5.19
N GLN A 159 -7.39 3.68 6.12
CA GLN A 159 -7.18 3.35 7.54
C GLN A 159 -7.38 1.85 7.83
N PRO A 160 -8.45 1.19 7.36
CA PRO A 160 -8.55 -0.26 7.45
C PRO A 160 -7.32 -1.00 6.91
N ASN A 161 -6.80 -0.63 5.74
CA ASN A 161 -5.62 -1.29 5.17
C ASN A 161 -4.35 -1.01 5.99
N ARG A 162 -4.14 0.22 6.49
CA ARG A 162 -3.05 0.54 7.43
C ARG A 162 -3.15 -0.23 8.76
N LEU A 163 -4.36 -0.58 9.20
CA LEU A 163 -4.54 -1.44 10.37
C LEU A 163 -3.99 -2.86 10.14
N PHE A 164 -4.19 -3.43 8.94
CA PHE A 164 -3.64 -4.74 8.60
C PHE A 164 -2.10 -4.77 8.62
N ILE A 165 -1.43 -3.69 8.20
CA ILE A 165 0.05 -3.64 8.11
C ILE A 165 0.72 -3.97 9.45
N HIS A 166 0.18 -3.46 10.56
CA HIS A 166 0.80 -3.62 11.88
C HIS A 166 0.05 -4.55 12.84
N SER A 167 -1.14 -5.04 12.47
CA SER A 167 -1.92 -5.92 13.34
C SER A 167 -2.58 -7.12 12.66
N ALA A 168 -2.41 -7.26 11.33
CA ALA A 168 -3.02 -8.30 10.50
C ALA A 168 -4.55 -8.38 10.57
N THR A 169 -5.22 -7.35 11.10
CA THR A 169 -6.67 -7.20 11.10
C THR A 169 -7.05 -5.72 11.19
N SER A 170 -8.22 -5.36 10.65
CA SER A 170 -8.88 -4.07 10.90
C SER A 170 -9.95 -4.16 11.99
N THR A 171 -10.08 -5.29 12.69
CA THR A 171 -11.13 -5.57 13.70
C THR A 171 -12.56 -5.37 13.18
N GLY A 172 -12.80 -5.73 11.92
CA GLY A 172 -14.10 -5.58 11.27
C GLY A 172 -14.33 -4.21 10.61
N GLU A 173 -13.36 -3.29 10.67
CA GLU A 173 -13.49 -2.01 9.98
C GLU A 173 -13.24 -2.15 8.48
N ILE A 174 -14.09 -1.48 7.71
CA ILE A 174 -13.90 -1.27 6.28
C ILE A 174 -14.01 0.21 5.90
N ILE A 175 -14.33 1.10 6.83
CA ILE A 175 -14.39 2.55 6.57
C ILE A 175 -13.50 3.31 7.55
N ASN A 176 -13.20 4.56 7.22
CA ASN A 176 -12.50 5.48 8.11
C ASN A 176 -13.47 5.99 9.21
N ASP A 177 -13.61 5.25 10.31
CA ASP A 177 -14.46 5.62 11.45
C ASP A 177 -13.71 6.56 12.41
N THR A 178 -13.99 7.86 12.31
CA THR A 178 -13.38 8.91 13.15
C THR A 178 -13.56 8.66 14.65
N LYS A 179 -14.71 8.10 15.08
CA LYS A 179 -14.94 7.84 16.50
C LYS A 179 -14.01 6.74 16.98
N LYS A 180 -13.86 5.65 16.23
CA LYS A 180 -12.94 4.55 16.57
C LYS A 180 -11.48 4.97 16.49
N LEU A 181 -11.10 5.81 15.52
CA LEU A 181 -9.75 6.40 15.45
C LEU A 181 -9.43 7.20 16.74
N ILE A 182 -10.39 7.98 17.24
CA ILE A 182 -10.25 8.73 18.50
C ILE A 182 -10.19 7.78 19.70
N GLU A 183 -11.09 6.80 19.81
CA GLU A 183 -11.12 5.83 20.91
C GLU A 183 -9.85 4.96 20.96
N GLY A 184 -9.30 4.67 19.78
CA GLY A 184 -8.13 3.85 19.56
C GLY A 184 -8.48 2.36 19.47
N TYR A 185 -7.96 1.72 18.44
CA TYR A 185 -8.17 0.31 18.12
C TYR A 185 -7.46 -0.61 19.13
N PRO A 186 -8.13 -1.68 19.61
CA PRO A 186 -7.68 -2.46 20.76
C PRO A 186 -6.79 -3.67 20.40
N GLN A 187 -6.70 -4.04 19.13
CA GLN A 187 -5.99 -5.24 18.70
C GLN A 187 -4.49 -5.19 19.01
N LYS A 188 -3.93 -6.38 19.22
CA LYS A 188 -2.50 -6.55 19.42
C LYS A 188 -1.76 -6.21 18.13
N THR A 189 -0.70 -5.43 18.27
CA THR A 189 0.15 -5.03 17.12
C THR A 189 1.48 -5.77 17.13
N ILE A 190 2.19 -5.72 16.01
CA ILE A 190 3.58 -6.17 15.90
C ILE A 190 4.49 -5.46 16.91
N PHE A 191 4.20 -4.20 17.25
CA PHE A 191 4.97 -3.43 18.24
C PHE A 191 4.93 -4.07 19.63
N GLU A 192 3.77 -4.57 20.04
CA GLU A 192 3.62 -5.29 21.31
C GLU A 192 4.31 -6.65 21.25
N SER A 193 4.16 -7.39 20.14
CA SER A 193 4.85 -8.67 19.95
C SER A 193 6.38 -8.52 19.98
N LEU A 194 6.92 -7.41 19.45
CA LEU A 194 8.35 -7.10 19.51
C LEU A 194 8.80 -6.80 20.94
N ASP A 195 8.09 -5.92 21.66
CA ASP A 195 8.39 -5.57 23.04
C ASP A 195 8.37 -6.80 23.96
N GLU A 196 7.33 -7.65 23.83
CA GLU A 196 7.22 -8.91 24.57
C GLU A 196 8.36 -9.89 24.27
N ALA A 197 8.89 -9.87 23.05
CA ALA A 197 10.01 -10.69 22.62
C ALA A 197 11.39 -10.07 22.92
N GLY A 198 11.44 -8.89 23.56
CA GLY A 198 12.69 -8.19 23.88
C GLY A 198 13.33 -7.45 22.71
N PHE A 199 12.59 -7.20 21.64
CA PHE A 199 13.00 -6.39 20.50
C PHE A 199 12.50 -4.95 20.62
N SER A 200 13.21 -4.04 19.96
CA SER A 200 12.89 -2.61 19.96
C SER A 200 12.19 -2.18 18.68
N PHE A 201 11.38 -1.12 18.76
CA PHE A 201 10.80 -0.46 17.60
C PHE A 201 10.92 1.06 17.71
N GLY A 202 10.82 1.75 16.57
CA GLY A 202 10.85 3.21 16.50
C GLY A 202 9.97 3.74 15.38
N ILE A 203 9.20 4.78 15.68
CA ILE A 203 8.27 5.44 14.77
C ILE A 203 8.84 6.83 14.48
N TYR A 204 9.23 7.07 13.24
CA TYR A 204 9.80 8.34 12.78
C TYR A 204 8.78 9.06 11.93
N TYR A 205 8.26 10.18 12.43
CA TYR A 205 7.08 10.82 11.87
C TYR A 205 7.34 12.29 11.51
N GLN A 206 6.71 12.77 10.43
CA GLN A 206 6.68 14.19 10.05
C GLN A 206 5.35 14.87 10.43
N TYR A 207 4.28 14.09 10.56
CA TYR A 207 2.96 14.52 11.04
C TYR A 207 2.50 13.59 12.18
N PRO A 208 1.56 13.99 13.07
CA PRO A 208 1.00 13.08 14.07
C PRO A 208 0.81 11.65 13.55
N PRO A 209 1.52 10.67 14.15
CA PRO A 209 1.67 9.36 13.53
C PRO A 209 0.36 8.56 13.59
N SER A 210 -0.02 7.97 12.46
CA SER A 210 -1.21 7.13 12.31
C SER A 210 -1.17 5.89 13.20
N THR A 211 0.03 5.40 13.54
CA THR A 211 0.23 4.36 14.56
C THR A 211 -0.37 4.69 15.93
N LEU A 212 -0.64 5.96 16.27
CA LEU A 212 -1.37 6.32 17.49
C LEU A 212 -2.87 5.98 17.42
N PHE A 213 -3.41 5.55 16.28
CA PHE A 213 -4.74 4.95 16.21
C PHE A 213 -4.82 3.61 16.93
N TYR A 214 -3.70 2.93 17.20
CA TYR A 214 -3.68 1.80 18.13
C TYR A 214 -3.64 2.31 19.56
N ARG A 215 -4.65 1.96 20.36
CA ARG A 215 -4.74 2.41 21.76
C ARG A 215 -3.54 1.96 22.60
N ASN A 216 -2.97 0.79 22.30
CA ASN A 216 -1.82 0.25 23.03
C ASN A 216 -0.54 1.08 22.83
N LEU A 217 -0.39 1.74 21.68
CA LEU A 217 0.75 2.63 21.42
C LEU A 217 0.67 3.98 22.15
N ARG A 218 -0.47 4.30 22.77
CA ARG A 218 -0.66 5.50 23.60
C ARG A 218 -0.14 5.35 25.04
N ARG A 219 0.39 4.17 25.41
CA ARG A 219 0.91 3.89 26.75
C ARG A 219 2.23 4.63 26.97
N LEU A 220 2.42 5.21 28.17
CA LEU A 220 3.61 5.99 28.53
C LEU A 220 4.93 5.25 28.31
N LYS A 221 4.96 3.91 28.46
CA LYS A 221 6.18 3.11 28.23
C LYS A 221 6.74 3.22 26.81
N TYR A 222 5.91 3.56 25.82
CA TYR A 222 6.34 3.67 24.41
C TYR A 222 6.65 5.11 23.99
N ILE A 223 6.53 6.11 24.87
CA ILE A 223 6.77 7.51 24.51
C ILE A 223 8.18 7.74 23.92
N GLY A 224 9.17 6.97 24.39
CA GLY A 224 10.54 7.02 23.91
C GLY A 224 10.75 6.45 22.50
N ASN A 225 9.75 5.76 21.94
CA ASN A 225 9.84 5.11 20.63
C ASN A 225 9.36 6.03 19.50
N PHE A 226 8.82 7.21 19.81
CA PHE A 226 8.34 8.20 18.86
C PHE A 226 9.42 9.27 18.61
N HIS A 227 9.75 9.50 17.35
CA HIS A 227 10.83 10.38 16.95
C HIS A 227 10.40 11.32 15.82
N GLN A 228 10.77 12.59 15.91
CA GLN A 228 10.62 13.53 14.81
C GLN A 228 11.54 13.10 13.66
N PHE A 229 10.98 12.80 12.49
CA PHE A 229 11.74 12.26 11.36
C PHE A 229 12.90 13.17 10.96
N ASP A 230 12.63 14.46 10.73
CA ASP A 230 13.62 15.42 10.23
C ASP A 230 14.75 15.73 11.21
N LEU A 231 14.57 15.45 12.51
CA LEU A 231 15.58 15.67 13.55
C LEU A 231 16.37 14.40 13.89
N ASN A 232 15.70 13.25 13.86
CA ASN A 232 16.22 12.04 14.49
C ASN A 232 16.62 10.96 13.49
N PHE A 233 15.89 10.80 12.38
CA PHE A 233 16.04 9.62 11.52
C PHE A 233 17.45 9.51 10.92
N GLU A 234 17.89 10.52 10.18
CA GLU A 234 19.22 10.54 9.57
C GLU A 234 20.34 10.46 10.63
N ARG A 235 20.14 11.10 11.78
CA ARG A 235 21.08 11.04 12.91
C ARG A 235 21.20 9.62 13.47
N HIS A 236 20.08 8.92 13.65
CA HIS A 236 20.08 7.54 14.14
C HIS A 236 20.65 6.58 13.10
N CYS A 237 20.39 6.81 11.81
CA CYS A 237 21.06 6.10 10.72
C CYS A 237 22.58 6.27 10.81
N LYS A 238 23.10 7.51 10.82
CA LYS A 238 24.54 7.80 10.91
C LYS A 238 25.22 7.19 12.14
N GLN A 239 24.50 7.06 13.25
CA GLN A 239 25.01 6.48 14.50
C GLN A 239 24.88 4.96 14.58
N GLY A 240 24.19 4.32 13.64
CA GLY A 240 23.89 2.89 13.72
C GLY A 240 22.98 2.54 14.90
N LYS A 241 21.95 3.36 15.16
CA LYS A 241 21.04 3.23 16.30
C LYS A 241 19.58 2.98 15.91
N LEU A 242 19.32 2.56 14.67
CA LEU A 242 17.97 2.16 14.31
C LEU A 242 17.56 0.90 15.09
N PRO A 243 16.33 0.84 15.62
CA PRO A 243 15.80 -0.33 16.32
C PRO A 243 15.52 -1.50 15.35
N ASN A 244 14.96 -2.60 15.87
CA ASN A 244 14.68 -3.79 15.07
C ASN A 244 13.55 -3.57 14.06
N TYR A 245 12.55 -2.78 14.42
CA TYR A 245 11.44 -2.43 13.55
C TYR A 245 11.24 -0.92 13.50
N VAL A 246 11.32 -0.35 12.31
CA VAL A 246 11.24 1.08 12.07
C VAL A 246 10.04 1.37 11.19
N VAL A 247 9.20 2.31 11.60
CA VAL A 247 8.11 2.82 10.78
C VAL A 247 8.39 4.27 10.43
N ILE A 248 8.27 4.59 9.15
CA ILE A 248 8.40 5.95 8.63
C ILE A 248 7.00 6.47 8.30
N GLU A 249 6.62 7.58 8.94
CA GLU A 249 5.32 8.25 8.73
C GLU A 249 5.51 9.63 8.10
N GLN A 250 4.89 9.81 6.95
CA GLN A 250 5.04 10.96 6.05
C GLN A 250 4.24 12.18 6.51
N ARG A 251 4.25 13.24 5.70
CA ARG A 251 3.29 14.33 5.79
C ARG A 251 2.06 13.94 4.98
N TYR A 252 0.96 13.70 5.70
CA TYR A 252 -0.33 13.29 5.13
C TYR A 252 -1.20 14.43 4.60
N PHE A 253 -0.73 15.67 4.72
CA PHE A 253 -1.51 16.86 4.37
C PHE A 253 -0.63 17.94 3.78
N ASP A 254 -1.13 18.59 2.74
CA ASP A 254 -0.62 19.87 2.28
C ASP A 254 -0.79 20.95 3.35
N THR A 255 0.29 21.68 3.59
CA THR A 255 0.29 22.92 4.36
C THR A 255 0.76 24.07 3.48
N LYS A 256 0.52 25.32 3.90
CA LYS A 256 1.01 26.50 3.17
C LYS A 256 2.52 26.53 2.94
N LEU A 257 3.30 25.80 3.75
CA LEU A 257 4.76 25.82 3.74
C LEU A 257 5.37 24.52 3.22
N LEU A 258 4.71 23.39 3.43
CA LEU A 258 5.21 22.06 3.10
C LEU A 258 4.10 21.24 2.46
N PRO A 259 4.33 20.68 1.25
CA PRO A 259 3.39 19.78 0.62
C PRO A 259 3.39 18.40 1.28
N GLY A 260 2.30 17.65 1.07
CA GLY A 260 2.24 16.21 1.34
C GLY A 260 3.30 15.45 0.51
N ASN A 261 3.76 14.32 1.04
CA ASN A 261 4.83 13.53 0.42
C ASN A 261 4.62 12.01 0.58
N ASP A 262 3.36 11.61 0.60
CA ASP A 262 2.86 10.25 0.78
C ASP A 262 2.39 9.59 -0.54
N ASP A 263 2.47 10.31 -1.66
CA ASP A 263 1.89 9.96 -2.97
C ASP A 263 0.35 9.99 -3.07
N HIS A 264 -0.41 10.33 -2.02
CA HIS A 264 -1.88 10.42 -2.07
C HIS A 264 -2.32 11.49 -3.08
N PRO A 265 -3.32 11.29 -3.98
CA PRO A 265 -3.90 12.40 -4.75
C PRO A 265 -4.64 13.41 -3.84
N SER A 266 -4.43 14.71 -3.91
CA SER A 266 -3.75 15.49 -4.94
C SER A 266 -2.37 16.00 -4.52
N HIS A 267 -1.58 15.17 -3.83
CA HIS A 267 -0.16 15.44 -3.60
C HIS A 267 0.69 15.08 -4.82
N ASP A 268 1.72 15.89 -5.08
CA ASP A 268 2.64 15.68 -6.19
C ASP A 268 3.57 14.49 -5.92
N VAL A 269 3.53 13.49 -6.80
CA VAL A 269 4.36 12.27 -6.71
C VAL A 269 5.86 12.60 -6.68
N SER A 270 6.30 13.74 -7.21
CA SER A 270 7.70 14.17 -7.10
C SER A 270 8.15 14.42 -5.66
N GLU A 271 7.25 14.86 -4.77
CA GLU A 271 7.52 15.00 -3.33
C GLU A 271 7.68 13.63 -2.66
N GLY A 272 6.83 12.66 -3.02
CA GLY A 272 6.96 11.28 -2.57
C GLY A 272 8.25 10.62 -3.06
N GLN A 273 8.61 10.80 -4.34
CA GLN A 273 9.90 10.34 -4.89
C GLN A 273 11.09 10.92 -4.12
N SER A 274 11.08 12.23 -3.86
CA SER A 274 12.10 12.93 -3.07
C SER A 274 12.20 12.36 -1.65
N PHE A 275 11.06 12.07 -1.02
CA PHE A 275 11.01 11.49 0.31
C PHE A 275 11.56 10.06 0.35
N VAL A 276 11.15 9.18 -0.58
CA VAL A 276 11.71 7.83 -0.70
C VAL A 276 13.23 7.88 -0.89
N LYS A 277 13.72 8.77 -1.76
CA LYS A 277 15.16 8.96 -1.96
C LYS A 277 15.86 9.34 -0.67
N LYS A 278 15.31 10.29 0.09
CA LYS A 278 15.86 10.71 1.40
C LYS A 278 15.95 9.54 2.38
N VAL A 279 14.91 8.71 2.47
CA VAL A 279 14.90 7.52 3.33
C VAL A 279 15.97 6.52 2.88
N TYR A 280 15.98 6.16 1.60
CA TYR A 280 16.94 5.21 1.04
C TYR A 280 18.40 5.67 1.22
N GLU A 281 18.71 6.93 0.91
CA GLU A 281 20.09 7.45 1.03
C GLU A 281 20.57 7.47 2.49
N ALA A 282 19.69 7.80 3.45
CA ALA A 282 20.02 7.75 4.87
C ALA A 282 20.32 6.32 5.34
N LEU A 283 19.52 5.34 4.91
CA LEU A 283 19.73 3.93 5.24
C LEU A 283 20.97 3.35 4.58
N ARG A 284 21.19 3.63 3.30
CA ARG A 284 22.36 3.16 2.54
C ARG A 284 23.68 3.71 3.11
N ALA A 285 23.66 4.94 3.64
CA ALA A 285 24.82 5.55 4.30
C ALA A 285 25.03 5.08 5.75
N SER A 286 24.09 4.31 6.33
CA SER A 286 24.17 3.81 7.70
C SER A 286 25.21 2.69 7.82
N PRO A 287 25.96 2.61 8.94
CA PRO A 287 26.76 1.41 9.25
C PRO A 287 25.88 0.15 9.42
N GLN A 288 24.56 0.28 9.62
CA GLN A 288 23.61 -0.84 9.68
C GLN A 288 23.07 -1.28 8.30
N TRP A 289 23.54 -0.71 7.18
CA TRP A 289 22.99 -1.02 5.85
C TRP A 289 23.00 -2.53 5.53
N ASN A 290 24.08 -3.22 5.86
CA ASN A 290 24.21 -4.68 5.67
C ASN A 290 23.29 -5.52 6.58
N GLU A 291 22.57 -4.90 7.51
CA GLU A 291 21.61 -5.56 8.39
C GLU A 291 20.19 -5.00 8.20
N THR A 292 19.97 -4.19 7.16
CA THR A 292 18.73 -3.47 6.92
C THR A 292 17.93 -4.06 5.76
N LEU A 293 16.63 -4.18 5.95
CA LEU A 293 15.64 -4.36 4.90
C LEU A 293 14.70 -3.15 4.92
N LEU A 294 14.67 -2.38 3.83
CA LEU A 294 13.64 -1.38 3.58
C LEU A 294 12.51 -2.01 2.77
N ILE A 295 11.29 -1.85 3.24
CA ILE A 295 10.07 -2.28 2.57
C ILE A 295 9.26 -1.02 2.26
N ILE A 296 9.00 -0.77 0.98
CA ILE A 296 8.11 0.30 0.53
C ILE A 296 6.85 -0.37 0.00
N ILE A 297 5.72 -0.06 0.61
CA ILE A 297 4.39 -0.56 0.21
C ILE A 297 3.42 0.61 0.10
N TYR A 298 2.22 0.32 -0.41
CA TYR A 298 1.08 1.22 -0.40
C TYR A 298 -0.05 0.61 0.42
N ASP A 299 -0.93 1.45 0.95
CA ASP A 299 -2.10 1.04 1.72
C ASP A 299 -3.21 0.46 0.82
N GLU A 300 -3.60 1.18 -0.23
CA GLU A 300 -4.61 0.81 -1.21
C GLU A 300 -4.33 1.49 -2.58
N HIS A 301 -5.19 1.29 -3.57
CA HIS A 301 -4.89 1.59 -4.98
C HIS A 301 -5.36 2.96 -5.48
N GLY A 302 -6.10 3.73 -4.68
CA GLY A 302 -6.53 5.09 -4.98
C GLY A 302 -7.49 5.22 -6.15
N GLY A 303 -8.20 4.14 -6.49
CA GLY A 303 -9.08 4.09 -7.65
C GLY A 303 -8.36 3.98 -9.01
N PHE A 304 -7.03 3.91 -9.03
CA PHE A 304 -6.26 3.73 -10.25
C PHE A 304 -6.34 2.29 -10.77
N TYR A 305 -6.35 2.15 -12.09
CA TYR A 305 -6.47 0.86 -12.75
C TYR A 305 -5.34 -0.11 -12.39
N ASP A 306 -5.67 -1.38 -12.21
CA ASP A 306 -4.73 -2.50 -12.27
C ASP A 306 -5.39 -3.66 -13.03
N HIS A 307 -4.61 -4.31 -13.90
CA HIS A 307 -5.11 -5.36 -14.76
C HIS A 307 -5.22 -6.73 -14.08
N VAL A 308 -4.59 -6.92 -12.92
CA VAL A 308 -4.53 -8.24 -12.27
C VAL A 308 -5.78 -8.46 -11.42
N PRO A 309 -6.54 -9.54 -11.67
CA PRO A 309 -7.68 -9.90 -10.85
C PRO A 309 -7.33 -10.04 -9.36
N THR A 310 -8.17 -9.48 -8.51
CA THR A 310 -7.99 -9.55 -7.05
C THR A 310 -8.22 -10.99 -6.54
N PRO A 311 -7.45 -11.47 -5.55
CA PRO A 311 -7.68 -12.78 -4.94
C PRO A 311 -9.02 -12.86 -4.19
N THR A 312 -9.89 -13.77 -4.62
CA THR A 312 -11.22 -14.02 -4.03
C THR A 312 -11.42 -15.42 -3.47
N SER A 313 -10.37 -16.25 -3.50
CA SER A 313 -10.41 -17.64 -3.03
C SER A 313 -9.20 -17.95 -2.15
N GLY A 314 -9.40 -18.73 -1.09
CA GLY A 314 -8.34 -19.15 -0.17
C GLY A 314 -7.80 -18.03 0.72
N VAL A 315 -8.48 -16.88 0.79
CA VAL A 315 -8.13 -15.77 1.69
C VAL A 315 -8.81 -16.02 3.03
N PRO A 316 -8.06 -16.24 4.12
CA PRO A 316 -8.65 -16.47 5.44
C PRO A 316 -9.14 -15.17 6.05
N SER A 317 -10.31 -15.22 6.71
CA SER A 317 -10.73 -14.14 7.62
C SER A 317 -9.73 -14.08 8.78
N PRO A 318 -9.21 -12.89 9.13
CA PRO A 318 -8.11 -12.78 10.10
C PRO A 318 -8.56 -13.08 11.54
N ASP A 319 -9.82 -12.80 11.87
CA ASP A 319 -10.37 -12.86 13.24
C ASP A 319 -11.84 -13.27 13.32
N ASP A 320 -12.40 -13.80 12.22
CA ASP A 320 -13.81 -14.19 12.07
C ASP A 320 -14.83 -13.06 12.34
N ILE A 321 -14.37 -11.80 12.34
CA ILE A 321 -15.25 -10.63 12.49
C ILE A 321 -15.82 -10.26 11.13
N VAL A 322 -17.15 -10.12 11.08
CA VAL A 322 -17.86 -9.62 9.91
C VAL A 322 -18.04 -8.11 10.02
N ALA A 323 -17.80 -7.38 8.94
CA ALA A 323 -17.99 -5.94 8.91
C ALA A 323 -19.47 -5.60 9.18
N PRO A 324 -19.77 -4.48 9.87
CA PRO A 324 -21.16 -4.08 10.12
C PRO A 324 -21.99 -3.90 8.84
N ALA A 325 -23.31 -3.96 9.00
CA ALA A 325 -24.25 -3.55 7.97
C ALA A 325 -23.98 -2.08 7.53
N PRO A 326 -24.25 -1.72 6.27
CA PRO A 326 -24.91 -2.53 5.24
C PRO A 326 -23.99 -3.52 4.51
N TYR A 327 -22.68 -3.45 4.74
CA TYR A 327 -21.72 -4.22 3.95
C TYR A 327 -21.72 -5.70 4.32
N ASN A 328 -21.61 -6.08 5.59
CA ASN A 328 -21.52 -7.51 5.96
C ASN A 328 -20.32 -8.24 5.30
N PHE A 329 -19.22 -7.53 5.10
CA PHE A 329 -18.00 -8.05 4.48
C PHE A 329 -17.31 -9.10 5.39
N GLN A 330 -16.98 -10.27 4.84
CA GLN A 330 -16.47 -11.41 5.59
C GLN A 330 -14.93 -11.43 5.75
N PHE A 331 -14.23 -10.50 5.10
CA PHE A 331 -12.76 -10.48 5.04
C PHE A 331 -12.16 -11.74 4.37
N ASP A 332 -12.87 -12.29 3.38
CA ASP A 332 -12.52 -13.52 2.64
C ASP A 332 -12.00 -13.24 1.20
N ARG A 333 -11.56 -12.00 0.94
CA ARG A 333 -10.92 -11.58 -0.31
C ARG A 333 -10.02 -10.37 -0.08
N LEU A 334 -9.03 -10.21 -0.95
CA LEU A 334 -8.11 -9.07 -0.93
C LEU A 334 -8.61 -7.92 -1.80
N GLY A 335 -7.97 -6.76 -1.67
CA GLY A 335 -8.18 -5.62 -2.55
C GLY A 335 -7.34 -5.66 -3.82
N VAL A 336 -7.21 -4.50 -4.47
CA VAL A 336 -6.46 -4.35 -5.72
C VAL A 336 -4.96 -4.44 -5.45
N ARG A 337 -4.21 -4.85 -6.46
CA ARG A 337 -2.74 -4.95 -6.39
C ARG A 337 -2.13 -3.56 -6.19
N VAL A 338 -1.14 -3.48 -5.31
CA VAL A 338 -0.43 -2.24 -4.97
C VAL A 338 1.09 -2.44 -5.04
N PRO A 339 1.89 -1.38 -5.21
CA PRO A 339 3.34 -1.51 -5.26
C PRO A 339 3.92 -2.10 -3.96
N CYS A 340 4.93 -2.96 -4.12
CA CYS A 340 5.76 -3.44 -3.02
C CYS A 340 7.19 -3.63 -3.51
N LEU A 341 8.12 -2.92 -2.87
CA LEU A 341 9.56 -2.98 -3.14
C LEU A 341 10.29 -3.46 -1.89
N MET A 342 11.17 -4.44 -2.04
CA MET A 342 12.06 -4.92 -0.97
C MET A 342 13.50 -4.56 -1.31
N ILE A 343 14.13 -3.77 -0.45
CA ILE A 343 15.40 -3.09 -0.72
C ILE A 343 16.41 -3.45 0.37
N SER A 344 17.46 -4.17 -0.01
CA SER A 344 18.51 -4.66 0.90
C SER A 344 19.77 -5.03 0.10
N PRO A 345 20.99 -4.92 0.64
CA PRO A 345 22.20 -5.36 -0.06
C PRO A 345 22.27 -6.87 -0.31
N TRP A 346 21.36 -7.65 0.30
CA TRP A 346 21.27 -9.10 0.15
C TRP A 346 20.32 -9.55 -0.96
N ILE A 347 19.60 -8.61 -1.59
CA ILE A 347 18.69 -8.89 -2.68
C ILE A 347 19.45 -8.79 -4.00
N GLU A 348 19.25 -9.77 -4.88
CA GLU A 348 19.85 -9.75 -6.21
C GLU A 348 19.26 -8.61 -7.05
N ARG A 349 20.09 -8.07 -7.94
CA ARG A 349 19.70 -6.93 -8.78
C ARG A 349 18.52 -7.30 -9.68
N GLY A 350 17.46 -6.48 -9.65
CA GLY A 350 16.33 -6.58 -10.57
C GLY A 350 15.49 -7.84 -10.37
N THR A 351 15.28 -8.22 -9.11
CA THR A 351 14.53 -9.43 -8.71
C THR A 351 13.02 -9.26 -8.85
#